data_AF-A0A4S4G159-F1
#
_entry.id   AF-A0A4S4G159-F1
#
_cell.length_a   1.000
_cell.length_b   1.000
_cell.length_c   1.000
_cell.angle_alpha   90.00
_cell.angle_beta   90.00
_cell.angle_gamma   90.00
#
_symmetry.space_group_name_H-M   'P 1'
#
loop_
_entity.id
_entity.type
_entity.pdbx_description
1 polymer ?
#
loop_
_entity_poly.entity_id
_entity_poly.type
_entity_poly.pdbx_seq_one_letter_code
_entity_poly.pdbx_strand_id
1 'polypeptide(L)'
;MRDSNIELLRIVSMMLIILFHFSVHGPWPADGVLAADVAVGVLAFGGKLGVNCFVLITGYFMTRSSVRMASVARVVLETWFYSWGLLILFAVAQPELVTQARLEKAVLPLVSGEYWFITNFVALMVVSPFLNLLFDRLSRRGKSRLAAIGFVTISVLPTLTTFNPLGSDLLWFFYLYLVGGWIRELMEGAEDAGALASALARDGGDGAAADRDAAWAKTAGASGALVWLDPARLTLRVGGGPMAVAGILVSWAAIAAICCAQAWFGFDRVNAQYPVWQYMIPTFLASTGMLVAFARLAMAPSRTVNNLAKCALGVYLIHDNPFVRAWLWPHFAAMYALGPAAIIGASLLAAVGVYAFGAAVDSLRIALLEKPLFRWLNSRFGDQLARADHWFATMGK
;
A
#
# COMPACT_ATOMS: atom_id res chain seq x y z
N MET A 1 -6.95 -4.43 20.42
CA MET A 1 -6.40 -5.68 19.82
C MET A 1 -6.02 -5.35 18.38
N ARG A 2 -4.97 -5.94 17.77
CA ARG A 2 -4.68 -5.69 16.33
C ARG A 2 -5.69 -6.45 15.48
N ASP A 3 -6.25 -5.77 14.50
CA ASP A 3 -7.22 -6.33 13.56
C ASP A 3 -6.47 -7.27 12.60
N SER A 4 -6.51 -8.57 12.90
CA SER A 4 -5.67 -9.59 12.23
C SER A 4 -5.99 -9.73 10.74
N ASN A 5 -7.23 -9.39 10.35
CA ASN A 5 -7.66 -9.25 8.96
C ASN A 5 -6.90 -8.11 8.24
N ILE A 6 -6.72 -6.95 8.86
CA ILE A 6 -5.94 -5.85 8.26
C ILE A 6 -4.44 -6.15 8.27
N GLU A 7 -3.94 -6.84 9.29
CA GLU A 7 -2.56 -7.33 9.29
C GLU A 7 -2.32 -8.35 8.17
N LEU A 8 -3.30 -9.21 7.89
CA LEU A 8 -3.23 -10.11 6.73
C LEU A 8 -3.16 -9.32 5.42
N LEU A 9 -3.92 -8.23 5.28
CA LEU A 9 -3.82 -7.35 4.12
C LEU A 9 -2.41 -6.80 3.95
N ARG A 10 -1.71 -6.40 5.03
CA ARG A 10 -0.31 -5.95 4.94
C ARG A 10 0.63 -7.04 4.41
N ILE A 11 0.42 -8.29 4.83
CA ILE A 11 1.20 -9.44 4.31
C ILE A 11 0.93 -9.62 2.82
N VAL A 12 -0.34 -9.63 2.42
CA VAL A 12 -0.74 -9.76 1.00
C VAL A 12 -0.17 -8.61 0.17
N SER A 13 -0.25 -7.37 0.65
CA SER A 13 0.34 -6.21 -0.02
C SER A 13 1.85 -6.34 -0.16
N MET A 14 2.56 -6.88 0.83
CA MET A 14 4.00 -7.13 0.73
C MET A 14 4.32 -8.23 -0.28
N MET A 15 3.54 -9.32 -0.35
CA MET A 15 3.69 -10.32 -1.42
C MET A 15 3.60 -9.67 -2.80
N LEU A 16 2.57 -8.83 -3.01
CA LEU A 16 2.34 -8.16 -4.28
C LEU A 16 3.49 -7.21 -4.66
N ILE A 17 4.11 -6.55 -3.67
CA ILE A 17 5.32 -5.73 -3.87
C ILE A 17 6.51 -6.60 -4.29
N ILE A 18 6.71 -7.75 -3.65
CA ILE A 18 7.79 -8.68 -4.03
C ILE A 18 7.59 -9.19 -5.46
N LEU A 19 6.35 -9.54 -5.86
CA LEU A 19 6.03 -9.95 -7.23
C LEU A 19 6.34 -8.84 -8.26
N PHE A 20 6.08 -7.58 -7.92
CA PHE A 20 6.47 -6.45 -8.75
C PHE A 20 7.99 -6.30 -8.87
N HIS A 21 8.72 -6.42 -7.77
CA HIS A 21 10.18 -6.34 -7.81
C HIS A 21 10.80 -7.50 -8.59
N PHE A 22 10.21 -8.70 -8.54
CA PHE A 22 10.56 -9.79 -9.45
C PHE A 22 10.36 -9.36 -10.92
N SER A 23 9.20 -8.75 -11.24
CA SER A 23 8.89 -8.32 -12.61
C SER A 23 9.76 -7.17 -13.13
N VAL A 24 10.25 -6.28 -12.26
CA VAL A 24 11.00 -5.07 -12.68
C VAL A 24 12.52 -5.25 -12.57
N HIS A 25 12.99 -6.05 -11.60
CA HIS A 25 14.42 -6.28 -11.39
C HIS A 25 14.91 -7.63 -11.91
N GLY A 26 14.00 -8.49 -12.36
CA GLY A 26 14.38 -9.72 -13.06
C GLY A 26 15.07 -9.42 -14.40
N PRO A 27 15.98 -10.28 -14.85
CA PRO A 27 16.77 -10.09 -16.07
C PRO A 27 15.97 -10.50 -17.31
N TRP A 28 14.89 -9.78 -17.58
CA TRP A 28 14.00 -10.05 -18.71
C TRP A 28 14.57 -9.44 -20.01
N PRO A 29 14.59 -10.18 -21.13
CA PRO A 29 15.05 -9.63 -22.41
C PRO A 29 14.09 -8.54 -22.90
N ALA A 30 14.63 -7.54 -23.58
CA ALA A 30 13.84 -6.44 -24.16
C ALA A 30 12.99 -6.90 -25.37
N ASP A 31 13.54 -7.80 -26.19
CA ASP A 31 12.87 -8.36 -27.37
C ASP A 31 12.23 -9.71 -27.05
N GLY A 32 11.26 -9.64 -26.15
CA GLY A 32 10.62 -10.77 -25.53
C GLY A 32 9.61 -11.54 -26.39
N VAL A 33 9.22 -12.73 -25.93
CA VAL A 33 8.05 -13.43 -26.46
C VAL A 33 6.80 -12.83 -25.81
N LEU A 34 5.83 -12.41 -26.61
CA LEU A 34 4.58 -11.77 -26.16
C LEU A 34 3.97 -12.41 -24.90
N ALA A 35 3.85 -13.73 -24.86
CA ALA A 35 3.25 -14.43 -23.73
C ALA A 35 4.05 -14.28 -22.42
N ALA A 36 5.38 -14.26 -22.50
CA ALA A 36 6.25 -14.02 -21.36
C ALA A 36 6.19 -12.55 -20.91
N ASP A 37 6.13 -11.61 -21.85
CA ASP A 37 6.01 -10.18 -21.53
C ASP A 37 4.68 -9.84 -20.87
N VAL A 38 3.59 -10.45 -21.35
CA VAL A 38 2.27 -10.34 -20.70
C VAL A 38 2.33 -10.92 -19.28
N ALA A 39 2.97 -12.08 -19.08
CA ALA A 39 3.12 -12.67 -17.75
C ALA A 39 3.90 -11.77 -16.79
N VAL A 40 5.01 -11.18 -17.24
CA VAL A 40 5.79 -10.21 -16.45
C VAL A 40 4.96 -8.95 -16.15
N GLY A 41 4.23 -8.43 -17.14
CA GLY A 41 3.38 -7.24 -16.97
C GLY A 41 2.24 -7.44 -15.96
N VAL A 42 1.59 -8.61 -15.99
CA VAL A 42 0.53 -8.98 -15.05
C VAL A 42 1.03 -9.03 -13.60
N LEU A 43 2.27 -9.48 -13.38
CA LEU A 43 2.93 -9.44 -12.07
C LEU A 43 3.26 -8.00 -11.63
N ALA A 44 3.63 -7.14 -12.58
CA ALA A 44 4.00 -5.75 -12.30
C ALA A 44 2.85 -4.92 -11.71
N PHE A 45 1.61 -5.24 -12.04
CA PHE A 45 0.44 -4.59 -11.44
C PHE A 45 0.39 -4.69 -9.90
N GLY A 46 0.89 -5.80 -9.34
CA GLY A 46 0.81 -6.07 -7.90
C GLY A 46 1.48 -5.02 -7.03
N GLY A 47 2.60 -4.44 -7.47
CA GLY A 47 3.42 -3.56 -6.62
C GLY A 47 2.72 -2.26 -6.27
N LYS A 48 2.18 -1.57 -7.27
CA LYS A 48 1.47 -0.31 -7.08
C LYS A 48 0.17 -0.50 -6.29
N LEU A 49 -0.53 -1.62 -6.51
CA LEU A 49 -1.68 -2.02 -5.69
C LEU A 49 -1.31 -2.24 -4.22
N GLY A 50 -0.21 -2.96 -3.96
CA GLY A 50 0.31 -3.20 -2.61
C GLY A 50 0.70 -1.91 -1.88
N VAL A 51 1.43 -1.02 -2.56
CA VAL A 51 1.80 0.32 -2.04
C VAL A 51 0.56 1.12 -1.63
N ASN A 52 -0.45 1.18 -2.49
CA ASN A 52 -1.70 1.89 -2.17
C ASN A 52 -2.36 1.32 -0.91
N CYS A 53 -2.42 0.00 -0.77
CA CYS A 53 -2.99 -0.65 0.40
C CYS A 53 -2.23 -0.28 1.68
N PHE A 54 -0.89 -0.24 1.66
CA PHE A 54 -0.10 0.19 2.84
C PHE A 54 -0.47 1.59 3.32
N VAL A 55 -0.62 2.54 2.38
CA VAL A 55 -0.97 3.93 2.72
C VAL A 55 -2.43 4.04 3.15
N LEU A 56 -3.35 3.36 2.47
CA LEU A 56 -4.77 3.30 2.82
C LEU A 56 -4.98 2.76 4.24
N ILE A 57 -4.29 1.67 4.61
CA ILE A 57 -4.34 1.12 5.98
C ILE A 57 -3.80 2.14 6.99
N THR A 58 -2.75 2.87 6.62
CA THR A 58 -2.16 3.90 7.48
C THR A 58 -3.18 5.01 7.77
N GLY A 59 -3.83 5.54 6.72
CA GLY A 59 -4.94 6.49 6.86
C GLY A 59 -6.12 5.94 7.66
N TYR A 60 -6.52 4.69 7.40
CA TYR A 60 -7.62 4.01 8.09
C TYR A 60 -7.44 4.04 9.62
N PHE A 61 -6.22 3.86 10.15
CA PHE A 61 -5.99 3.90 11.59
C PHE A 61 -5.56 5.27 12.12
N MET A 62 -4.74 6.01 11.37
CA MET A 62 -4.06 7.20 11.87
C MET A 62 -4.87 8.49 11.74
N THR A 63 -5.98 8.54 11.00
CA THR A 63 -6.89 9.70 11.07
C THR A 63 -7.58 9.83 12.42
N ARG A 64 -7.65 8.76 13.22
CA ARG A 64 -8.25 8.74 14.57
C ARG A 64 -7.23 8.74 15.71
N SER A 65 -5.94 8.81 15.39
CA SER A 65 -4.86 8.76 16.39
C SER A 65 -3.71 9.69 16.01
N SER A 66 -2.85 10.03 16.96
CA SER A 66 -1.63 10.79 16.66
C SER A 66 -0.47 9.86 16.33
N VAL A 67 0.40 10.32 15.43
CA VAL A 67 1.70 9.66 15.18
C VAL A 67 2.51 9.72 16.47
N ARG A 68 3.15 8.60 16.81
CA ARG A 68 4.17 8.56 17.87
C ARG A 68 5.55 8.71 17.25
N MET A 69 6.39 9.56 17.84
CA MET A 69 7.77 9.79 17.41
C MET A 69 8.60 8.52 17.50
N ALA A 70 8.32 7.64 18.47
CA ALA A 70 8.93 6.32 18.52
C ALA A 70 8.66 5.47 17.27
N SER A 71 7.50 5.64 16.61
CA SER A 71 7.19 4.96 15.35
C SER A 71 8.01 5.53 14.20
N VAL A 72 8.17 6.86 14.12
CA VAL A 72 9.01 7.52 13.11
C VAL A 72 10.47 7.10 13.26
N ALA A 73 10.99 7.18 14.49
CA ALA A 73 12.35 6.75 14.83
C ALA A 73 12.57 5.28 14.47
N ARG A 74 11.57 4.41 14.70
CA ARG A 74 11.67 3.00 14.32
C ARG A 74 11.88 2.82 12.82
N VAL A 75 11.05 3.45 12.00
CA VAL A 75 11.17 3.36 10.54
C VAL A 75 12.55 3.85 10.09
N VAL A 76 12.98 5.02 10.56
CA VAL A 76 14.29 5.61 10.21
C VAL A 76 15.45 4.70 10.63
N LEU A 77 15.49 4.26 11.89
CA LEU A 77 16.57 3.43 12.41
C LEU A 77 16.62 2.06 11.72
N GLU A 78 15.45 1.48 11.42
CA GLU A 78 15.35 0.22 10.70
C GLU A 78 15.87 0.33 9.26
N THR A 79 15.55 1.42 8.55
CA THR A 79 16.08 1.69 7.21
C THR A 79 17.60 1.84 7.22
N TRP A 80 18.16 2.58 8.18
CA TRP A 80 19.61 2.71 8.32
C TRP A 80 20.27 1.38 8.66
N PHE A 81 19.69 0.62 9.59
CA PHE A 81 20.19 -0.70 9.98
C PHE A 81 20.35 -1.62 8.77
N TYR A 82 19.31 -1.77 7.96
CA TYR A 82 19.36 -2.65 6.80
C TYR A 82 20.27 -2.10 5.70
N SER A 83 20.25 -0.80 5.46
CA SER A 83 21.08 -0.19 4.42
C SER A 83 22.57 -0.38 4.70
N TRP A 84 23.03 -0.07 5.92
CA TRP A 84 24.43 -0.22 6.31
C TRP A 84 24.82 -1.67 6.58
N GLY A 85 23.93 -2.46 7.20
CA GLY A 85 24.18 -3.87 7.48
C GLY A 85 24.39 -4.68 6.20
N LEU A 86 23.55 -4.46 5.17
CA LEU A 86 23.70 -5.12 3.87
C LEU A 86 24.91 -4.58 3.10
N LEU A 87 25.21 -3.29 3.19
CA LEU A 87 26.45 -2.74 2.62
C LEU A 87 27.68 -3.46 3.19
N ILE A 88 27.79 -3.58 4.51
CA ILE A 88 28.93 -4.26 5.16
C ILE A 88 28.98 -5.74 4.76
N LEU A 89 27.83 -6.42 4.76
CA LEU A 89 27.74 -7.83 4.37
C LEU A 89 28.27 -8.04 2.94
N PHE A 90 27.78 -7.27 1.97
CA PHE A 90 28.17 -7.41 0.57
C PHE A 90 29.59 -6.90 0.30
N ALA A 91 30.07 -5.89 1.03
CA ALA A 91 31.47 -5.46 0.95
C ALA A 91 32.46 -6.55 1.35
N VAL A 92 32.06 -7.49 2.22
CA VAL A 92 32.89 -8.65 2.60
C VAL A 92 32.63 -9.86 1.70
N ALA A 93 31.36 -10.17 1.43
CA ALA A 93 30.98 -11.41 0.75
C ALA A 93 31.14 -11.35 -0.78
N GLN A 94 30.82 -10.21 -1.40
CA GLN A 94 30.82 -10.01 -2.86
C GLN A 94 31.20 -8.55 -3.18
N PRO A 95 32.47 -8.16 -2.98
CA PRO A 95 32.93 -6.77 -3.13
C PRO A 95 32.64 -6.17 -4.52
N GLU A 96 32.57 -7.00 -5.56
CA GLU A 96 32.23 -6.62 -6.94
C GLU A 96 30.83 -6.00 -7.07
N LEU A 97 29.92 -6.29 -6.14
CA LEU A 97 28.60 -5.67 -6.11
C LEU A 97 28.63 -4.28 -5.46
N VAL A 98 29.72 -3.85 -4.83
CA VAL A 98 29.84 -2.53 -4.20
C VAL A 98 30.37 -1.52 -5.20
N THR A 99 29.47 -1.06 -6.08
CA THR A 99 29.77 0.03 -7.02
C THR A 99 29.57 1.39 -6.35
N GLN A 100 30.23 2.44 -6.87
CA GLN A 100 30.07 3.81 -6.38
C GLN A 100 28.59 4.23 -6.33
N ALA A 101 27.82 3.92 -7.39
CA ALA A 101 26.40 4.25 -7.45
C ALA A 101 25.58 3.58 -6.34
N ARG A 102 25.86 2.32 -5.99
CA ARG A 102 25.16 1.62 -4.90
C ARG A 102 25.62 2.11 -3.52
N LEU A 103 26.89 2.48 -3.39
CA LEU A 103 27.44 3.06 -2.17
C LEU A 103 26.76 4.40 -1.84
N GLU A 104 26.67 5.31 -2.81
CA GLU A 104 26.00 6.61 -2.64
C GLU A 104 24.56 6.46 -2.17
N LYS A 105 23.84 5.49 -2.75
CA LYS A 105 22.46 5.15 -2.37
C LYS A 105 22.34 4.59 -0.95
N ALA A 106 23.33 3.81 -0.51
CA ALA A 106 23.34 3.15 0.80
C ALA A 106 23.76 4.06 1.96
N VAL A 107 24.59 5.09 1.73
CA VAL A 107 25.03 6.00 2.82
C VAL A 107 23.88 6.87 3.32
N LEU A 108 23.00 7.34 2.43
CA LEU A 108 21.86 8.22 2.76
C LEU A 108 20.53 7.63 2.28
N PRO A 109 20.07 6.50 2.84
CA PRO A 109 18.97 5.70 2.27
C PRO A 109 17.60 6.40 2.27
N LEU A 110 17.39 7.42 3.12
CA LEU A 110 16.16 8.21 3.16
C LEU A 110 16.16 9.39 2.19
N VAL A 111 17.33 9.85 1.74
CA VAL A 111 17.47 11.07 0.92
C VAL A 111 17.91 10.76 -0.51
N SER A 112 18.58 9.62 -0.72
CA SER A 112 19.08 9.18 -2.03
C SER A 112 17.98 8.84 -3.05
N GLY A 113 16.72 8.81 -2.63
CA GLY A 113 15.59 8.36 -3.45
C GLY A 113 15.54 6.85 -3.67
N GLU A 114 16.48 6.09 -3.12
CA GLU A 114 16.55 4.64 -3.27
C GLU A 114 15.31 3.96 -2.68
N TYR A 115 15.01 4.27 -1.42
CA TYR A 115 13.78 3.84 -0.76
C TYR A 115 12.71 4.94 -0.85
N TRP A 116 12.34 5.33 -2.07
CA TRP A 116 11.36 6.39 -2.35
C TRP A 116 10.05 6.22 -1.54
N PHE A 117 9.59 4.98 -1.34
CA PHE A 117 8.41 4.69 -0.51
C PHE A 117 8.64 5.14 0.94
N ILE A 118 9.80 4.83 1.53
CA ILE A 118 10.13 5.19 2.91
C ILE A 118 10.26 6.69 3.08
N THR A 119 10.90 7.38 2.12
CA THR A 119 11.01 8.84 2.13
C THR A 119 9.62 9.48 2.17
N ASN A 120 8.72 9.07 1.27
CA ASN A 120 7.34 9.57 1.23
C ASN A 120 6.53 9.16 2.46
N PHE A 121 6.75 7.95 2.98
CA PHE A 121 6.02 7.43 4.14
C PHE A 121 6.41 8.17 5.43
N VAL A 122 7.70 8.45 5.64
CA VAL A 122 8.17 9.26 6.78
C VAL A 122 7.63 10.68 6.66
N ALA A 123 7.66 11.28 5.46
CA ALA A 123 7.05 12.59 5.22
C ALA A 123 5.54 12.60 5.54
N LEU A 124 4.80 11.57 5.10
CA LEU A 124 3.39 11.38 5.47
C LEU A 124 3.19 11.30 6.98
N MET A 125 4.03 10.55 7.71
CA MET A 125 3.94 10.45 9.17
C MET A 125 4.19 11.78 9.87
N VAL A 126 5.12 12.60 9.38
CA VAL A 126 5.41 13.93 9.95
C VAL A 126 4.28 14.92 9.65
N VAL A 127 3.68 14.85 8.45
CA VAL A 127 2.61 15.76 8.01
C VAL A 127 1.22 15.33 8.50
N SER A 128 1.07 14.07 8.93
CA SER A 128 -0.20 13.47 9.36
C SER A 128 -1.01 14.29 10.39
N PRO A 129 -0.43 15.00 11.38
CA PRO A 129 -1.22 15.83 12.30
C PRO A 129 -2.02 16.93 11.58
N PHE A 130 -1.46 17.53 10.52
CA PHE A 130 -2.14 18.54 9.71
C PHE A 130 -3.21 17.91 8.82
N LEU A 131 -2.96 16.71 8.30
CA LEU A 131 -3.97 15.94 7.56
C LEU A 131 -5.13 15.55 8.48
N ASN A 132 -4.87 15.20 9.74
CA ASN A 132 -5.89 14.91 10.74
C ASN A 132 -6.70 16.16 11.07
N LEU A 133 -6.07 17.32 11.28
CA LEU A 133 -6.76 18.59 11.46
C LEU A 133 -7.70 18.90 10.28
N LEU A 134 -7.21 18.78 9.05
CA LEU A 134 -8.05 18.94 7.85
C LEU A 134 -9.21 17.95 7.86
N PHE A 135 -8.93 16.67 8.12
CA PHE A 135 -9.93 15.61 8.14
C PHE A 135 -11.03 15.87 9.18
N ASP A 136 -10.67 16.27 10.40
CA ASP A 136 -11.61 16.50 11.49
C ASP A 136 -12.44 17.77 11.30
N ARG A 137 -11.89 18.81 10.67
CA ARG A 137 -12.61 20.06 10.35
C ARG A 137 -13.59 19.91 9.19
N LEU A 138 -13.36 18.95 8.29
CA LEU A 138 -14.26 18.71 7.17
C LEU A 138 -15.54 17.99 7.63
N SER A 139 -16.70 18.57 7.29
CA SER A 139 -17.98 17.86 7.40
C SER A 139 -17.98 16.59 6.54
N ARG A 140 -18.91 15.65 6.79
CA ARG A 140 -19.10 14.45 5.93
C ARG A 140 -19.26 14.81 4.45
N ARG A 141 -19.93 15.93 4.14
CA ARG A 141 -20.06 16.46 2.77
C ARG A 141 -18.71 16.97 2.24
N GLY A 142 -17.92 17.65 3.08
CA GLY A 142 -16.57 18.10 2.76
C GLY A 142 -15.62 16.95 2.43
N LYS A 143 -15.59 15.90 3.27
CA LYS A 143 -14.79 14.69 3.04
C LYS A 143 -15.17 14.00 1.73
N SER A 144 -16.47 13.84 1.48
CA SER A 144 -16.98 13.24 0.24
C SER A 144 -16.61 14.05 -1.01
N ARG A 145 -16.72 15.39 -0.96
CA ARG A 145 -16.29 16.27 -2.06
C ARG A 145 -14.78 16.22 -2.27
N LEU A 146 -13.98 16.19 -1.20
CA LEU A 146 -12.53 16.07 -1.29
C LEU A 146 -12.13 14.74 -1.96
N ALA A 147 -12.75 13.64 -1.55
CA ALA A 147 -12.55 12.33 -2.17
C ALA A 147 -12.93 12.35 -3.66
N ALA A 148 -14.08 12.93 -4.03
CA ALA A 148 -14.51 13.03 -5.41
C ALA A 148 -13.59 13.90 -6.28
N ILE A 149 -13.21 15.08 -5.79
CA ILE A 149 -12.32 16.02 -6.52
C ILE A 149 -10.93 15.39 -6.69
N GLY A 150 -10.38 14.78 -5.65
CA GLY A 150 -9.09 14.08 -5.73
C GLY A 150 -9.14 12.89 -6.69
N PHE A 151 -10.22 12.11 -6.68
CA PHE A 151 -10.40 11.02 -7.65
C PHE A 151 -10.43 11.54 -9.09
N VAL A 152 -11.17 12.61 -9.37
CA VAL A 152 -11.23 13.17 -10.72
C VAL A 152 -9.88 13.72 -11.16
N THR A 153 -9.24 14.53 -10.31
CA THR A 153 -8.01 15.26 -10.67
C THR A 153 -6.75 14.40 -10.68
N ILE A 154 -6.63 13.44 -9.76
CA ILE A 154 -5.42 12.64 -9.57
C ILE A 154 -5.55 11.24 -10.17
N SER A 155 -6.77 10.70 -10.36
CA SER A 155 -6.97 9.37 -10.95
C SER A 155 -7.63 9.39 -12.33
N VAL A 156 -8.78 10.04 -12.48
CA VAL A 156 -9.53 10.04 -13.75
C VAL A 156 -8.76 10.80 -14.83
N LEU A 157 -8.31 12.02 -14.54
CA LEU A 157 -7.62 12.84 -15.53
C LEU A 157 -6.33 12.18 -16.05
N PRO A 158 -5.43 11.63 -15.21
CA PRO A 158 -4.26 10.92 -15.72
C PRO A 158 -4.65 9.66 -16.49
N THR A 159 -5.62 8.88 -16.01
CA THR A 159 -6.06 7.67 -16.71
C THR A 159 -6.54 7.96 -18.13
N LEU A 160 -7.23 9.09 -18.35
CA LEU A 160 -7.80 9.44 -19.65
C LEU A 160 -6.86 10.25 -20.56
N THR A 161 -5.96 11.06 -20.01
CA THR A 161 -5.22 12.06 -20.80
C THR A 161 -3.70 11.86 -20.82
N THR A 162 -3.17 10.87 -20.10
CA THR A 162 -1.71 10.70 -19.88
C THR A 162 -1.00 11.84 -19.17
N PHE A 163 -1.74 12.90 -18.87
CA PHE A 163 -1.25 14.08 -18.18
C PHE A 163 -1.65 14.02 -16.70
N ASN A 164 -0.63 14.06 -15.82
CA ASN A 164 -0.84 14.16 -14.39
C ASN A 164 -0.43 15.55 -13.88
N PRO A 165 -1.38 16.50 -13.75
CA PRO A 165 -1.06 17.86 -13.32
C PRO A 165 -0.54 17.92 -11.88
N LEU A 166 -0.81 16.89 -11.08
CA LEU A 166 -0.51 16.82 -9.64
C LEU A 166 0.41 15.62 -9.32
N GLY A 167 1.22 15.19 -10.30
CA GLY A 167 2.05 14.00 -10.22
C GLY A 167 3.16 14.07 -9.17
N SER A 168 2.82 13.71 -7.93
CA SER A 168 3.76 13.53 -6.82
C SER A 168 3.35 12.32 -5.98
N ASP A 169 4.29 11.42 -5.70
CA ASP A 169 4.06 10.27 -4.82
C ASP A 169 3.60 10.70 -3.43
N LEU A 170 4.15 11.80 -2.91
CA LEU A 170 3.78 12.34 -1.60
C LEU A 170 2.34 12.86 -1.60
N LEU A 171 1.94 13.60 -2.64
CA LEU A 171 0.57 14.10 -2.75
C LEU A 171 -0.43 12.95 -2.91
N TRP A 172 -0.06 11.91 -3.68
CA TRP A 172 -0.83 10.67 -3.77
C TRP A 172 -0.99 10.01 -2.39
N PHE A 173 0.08 9.98 -1.58
CA PHE A 173 0.03 9.42 -0.23
C PHE A 173 -0.90 10.21 0.69
N PHE A 174 -0.89 11.54 0.62
CA PHE A 174 -1.81 12.39 1.37
C PHE A 174 -3.26 12.09 0.98
N TYR A 175 -3.54 11.96 -0.32
CA TYR A 175 -4.87 11.64 -0.81
C TYR A 175 -5.34 10.25 -0.34
N LEU A 176 -4.52 9.21 -0.49
CA LEU A 176 -4.82 7.87 0.00
C LEU A 176 -5.02 7.82 1.51
N TYR A 177 -4.21 8.55 2.27
CA TYR A 177 -4.36 8.64 3.73
C TYR A 177 -5.74 9.18 4.12
N LEU A 178 -6.19 10.26 3.47
CA LEU A 178 -7.51 10.85 3.73
C LEU A 178 -8.65 9.93 3.26
N VAL A 179 -8.51 9.27 2.10
CA VAL A 179 -9.49 8.28 1.61
C VAL A 179 -9.58 7.07 2.55
N GLY A 180 -8.46 6.57 3.08
CA GLY A 180 -8.44 5.47 4.05
C GLY A 180 -9.20 5.82 5.33
N GLY A 181 -8.99 7.01 5.87
CA GLY A 181 -9.76 7.51 7.00
C GLY A 181 -11.24 7.72 6.68
N TRP A 182 -11.56 8.16 5.45
CA TRP A 182 -12.94 8.35 5.01
C TRP A 182 -13.69 7.02 4.87
N ILE A 183 -13.05 6.00 4.31
CA ILE A 183 -13.59 4.63 4.23
C ILE A 183 -13.95 4.12 5.62
N ARG A 184 -13.08 4.32 6.61
CA ARG A 184 -13.35 3.93 8.00
C ARG A 184 -14.60 4.60 8.55
N GLU A 185 -14.69 5.92 8.46
CA GLU A 185 -15.85 6.67 8.99
C GLU A 185 -17.17 6.28 8.32
N LEU A 186 -17.13 5.94 7.02
CA LEU A 186 -18.30 5.42 6.31
C LEU A 186 -18.68 4.00 6.76
N MET A 187 -17.70 3.14 7.02
CA MET A 187 -17.95 1.77 7.50
C MET A 187 -18.54 1.77 8.91
N GLU A 188 -17.93 2.48 9.85
CA GLU A 188 -18.42 2.63 11.23
C GLU A 188 -19.87 3.18 11.22
N GLY A 189 -20.13 4.23 10.42
CA GLY A 189 -21.47 4.78 10.30
C GLY A 189 -22.51 3.83 9.69
N ALA A 190 -22.09 2.89 8.84
CA ALA A 190 -22.98 1.87 8.27
C ALA A 190 -23.28 0.75 9.26
N GLU A 191 -22.30 0.36 10.09
CA GLU A 191 -22.46 -0.61 11.17
C GLU A 191 -23.40 -0.09 12.25
N ASP A 192 -23.21 1.17 12.68
CA ASP A 192 -24.06 1.83 13.67
C ASP A 192 -25.53 1.90 13.20
N ALA A 193 -25.76 2.26 11.94
CA ALA A 193 -27.10 2.31 11.37
C ALA A 193 -27.73 0.92 11.20
N GLY A 194 -26.92 -0.09 10.85
CA GLY A 194 -27.38 -1.47 10.79
C GLY A 194 -27.76 -2.03 12.15
N ALA A 195 -26.99 -1.71 13.19
CA ALA A 195 -27.28 -2.07 14.57
C ALA A 195 -28.56 -1.39 15.07
N LEU A 196 -28.73 -0.10 14.80
CA LEU A 196 -29.95 0.64 15.13
C LEU A 196 -31.18 0.07 14.41
N ALA A 197 -31.08 -0.19 13.10
CA ALA A 197 -32.18 -0.80 12.33
C ALA A 197 -32.53 -2.20 12.87
N SER A 198 -31.53 -3.00 13.24
CA SER A 198 -31.74 -4.32 13.84
C SER A 198 -32.38 -4.25 15.23
N ALA A 199 -32.04 -3.22 16.01
CA ALA A 199 -32.69 -2.95 17.30
C ALA A 199 -34.15 -2.54 17.12
N LEU A 200 -34.44 -1.63 16.19
CA LEU A 200 -35.81 -1.17 15.88
C LEU A 200 -36.68 -2.29 15.26
N ALA A 201 -36.11 -3.16 14.43
CA ALA A 201 -36.82 -4.30 13.85
C ALA A 201 -37.20 -5.36 14.92
N ARG A 202 -36.40 -5.51 15.98
CA ARG A 202 -36.74 -6.35 17.13
C ARG A 202 -37.92 -5.80 17.95
N ASP A 203 -38.20 -4.51 17.83
CA ASP A 203 -39.36 -3.84 18.44
C ASP A 203 -40.63 -3.83 17.53
N GLY A 204 -40.63 -4.55 16.41
CA GLY A 204 -41.87 -4.99 15.73
C GLY A 204 -42.36 -4.20 14.51
N GLY A 205 -41.49 -3.73 13.61
CA GLY A 205 -41.89 -3.03 12.38
C GLY A 205 -41.55 -3.76 11.07
N ASP A 206 -42.57 -4.04 10.24
CA ASP A 206 -42.49 -4.71 8.92
C ASP A 206 -41.82 -3.90 7.79
N GLY A 207 -41.13 -2.79 8.09
CA GLY A 207 -40.50 -1.87 7.12
C GLY A 207 -39.03 -2.16 6.76
N ALA A 208 -38.45 -3.25 7.28
CA ALA A 208 -37.00 -3.42 7.43
C ALA A 208 -36.14 -3.37 6.14
N ALA A 209 -36.70 -3.65 4.96
CA ALA A 209 -35.93 -3.61 3.71
C ALA A 209 -35.86 -2.20 3.10
N ALA A 210 -36.99 -1.49 3.04
CA ALA A 210 -37.05 -0.10 2.57
C ALA A 210 -36.31 0.86 3.52
N ASP A 211 -36.35 0.56 4.83
CA ASP A 211 -35.60 1.32 5.83
C ASP A 211 -34.09 1.13 5.72
N ARG A 212 -33.58 0.01 5.20
CA ARG A 212 -32.13 -0.18 4.99
C ARG A 212 -31.58 0.68 3.87
N ASP A 213 -32.27 0.74 2.73
CA ASP A 213 -31.87 1.59 1.61
C ASP A 213 -32.04 3.08 1.94
N ALA A 214 -33.11 3.44 2.67
CA ALA A 214 -33.32 4.80 3.16
C ALA A 214 -32.32 5.19 4.27
N ALA A 215 -31.95 4.27 5.17
CA ALA A 215 -30.94 4.48 6.21
C ALA A 215 -29.53 4.60 5.62
N TRP A 216 -29.19 3.81 4.59
CA TRP A 216 -27.96 4.01 3.82
C TRP A 216 -27.96 5.38 3.12
N ALA A 217 -29.07 5.77 2.49
CA ALA A 217 -29.17 7.09 1.84
C ALA A 217 -29.05 8.26 2.85
N LYS A 218 -29.60 8.12 4.06
CA LYS A 218 -29.48 9.10 5.16
C LYS A 218 -28.09 9.13 5.79
N THR A 219 -27.49 7.99 6.12
CA THR A 219 -26.10 7.91 6.65
C THR A 219 -25.07 8.35 5.62
N ALA A 220 -25.38 8.14 4.34
CA ALA A 220 -24.58 8.61 3.23
C ALA A 220 -24.67 10.13 3.02
N GLY A 221 -25.62 10.86 3.60
CA GLY A 221 -25.77 12.30 3.35
C GLY A 221 -25.84 12.63 1.85
N ALA A 222 -26.47 11.74 1.08
CA ALA A 222 -26.44 11.74 -0.38
C ALA A 222 -27.33 12.86 -0.95
N SER A 223 -26.82 14.08 -0.98
CA SER A 223 -27.42 15.19 -1.71
C SER A 223 -26.34 15.92 -2.51
N GLY A 224 -26.35 15.76 -3.83
CA GLY A 224 -25.47 16.47 -4.78
C GLY A 224 -24.77 15.55 -5.79
N ALA A 225 -24.55 16.05 -7.02
CA ALA A 225 -23.96 15.30 -8.13
C ALA A 225 -22.57 14.71 -7.84
N LEU A 226 -21.74 15.44 -7.07
CA LEU A 226 -20.37 15.01 -6.71
C LEU A 226 -20.31 13.77 -5.81
N VAL A 227 -21.40 13.42 -5.11
CA VAL A 227 -21.44 12.24 -4.22
C VAL A 227 -21.30 10.94 -5.03
N TRP A 228 -21.73 10.93 -6.28
CA TRP A 228 -21.58 9.79 -7.19
C TRP A 228 -20.14 9.55 -7.64
N LEU A 229 -19.31 10.59 -7.57
CA LEU A 229 -17.88 10.53 -7.90
C LEU A 229 -17.01 10.24 -6.68
N ASP A 230 -17.60 10.07 -5.49
CA ASP A 230 -16.88 9.67 -4.28
C ASP A 230 -16.45 8.19 -4.38
N PRO A 231 -15.15 7.89 -4.54
CA PRO A 231 -14.69 6.52 -4.78
C PRO A 231 -14.84 5.63 -3.54
N ALA A 232 -14.82 6.19 -2.33
CA ALA A 232 -15.00 5.41 -1.10
C ALA A 232 -16.44 4.89 -1.01
N ARG A 233 -17.42 5.76 -1.31
CA ARG A 233 -18.84 5.38 -1.38
C ARG A 233 -19.11 4.39 -2.50
N LEU A 234 -18.52 4.62 -3.67
CA LEU A 234 -18.63 3.69 -4.80
C LEU A 234 -18.13 2.29 -4.41
N THR A 235 -16.95 2.21 -3.78
CA THR A 235 -16.37 0.95 -3.28
C THR A 235 -17.30 0.25 -2.28
N LEU A 236 -17.86 1.00 -1.32
CA LEU A 236 -18.77 0.42 -0.31
C LEU A 236 -20.11 -0.04 -0.90
N ARG A 237 -20.62 0.67 -1.91
CA ARG A 237 -21.85 0.32 -2.62
C ARG A 237 -21.70 -0.93 -3.48
N VAL A 238 -20.62 -1.03 -4.25
CA VAL A 238 -20.32 -2.20 -5.09
C VAL A 238 -19.87 -3.39 -4.24
N GLY A 239 -19.23 -3.11 -3.10
CA GLY A 239 -18.61 -4.11 -2.24
C GLY A 239 -17.12 -4.23 -2.51
N GLY A 240 -16.34 -4.44 -1.44
CA GLY A 240 -14.87 -4.47 -1.52
C GLY A 240 -14.32 -5.57 -2.43
N GLY A 241 -14.82 -6.81 -2.28
CA GLY A 241 -14.40 -7.95 -3.10
C GLY A 241 -14.64 -7.76 -4.60
N PRO A 242 -15.90 -7.48 -5.03
CA PRO A 242 -16.20 -7.20 -6.42
C PRO A 242 -15.39 -6.03 -7.00
N MET A 243 -15.23 -4.94 -6.23
CA MET A 243 -14.42 -3.79 -6.67
C MET A 243 -12.94 -4.16 -6.86
N ALA A 244 -12.37 -4.93 -5.93
CA ALA A 244 -11.00 -5.42 -6.01
C ALA A 244 -10.80 -6.26 -7.28
N VAL A 245 -11.66 -7.27 -7.48
CA VAL A 245 -11.59 -8.18 -8.63
C VAL A 245 -11.76 -7.42 -9.95
N ALA A 246 -12.74 -6.52 -10.04
CA ALA A 246 -12.96 -5.72 -11.24
C ALA A 246 -11.74 -4.87 -11.61
N GLY A 247 -11.13 -4.18 -10.62
CA GLY A 247 -9.92 -3.38 -10.85
C GLY A 247 -8.74 -4.23 -11.33
N ILE A 248 -8.51 -5.39 -10.71
CA ILE A 248 -7.44 -6.32 -11.10
C ILE A 248 -7.64 -6.83 -12.53
N LEU A 249 -8.84 -7.30 -12.86
CA LEU A 249 -9.14 -7.86 -14.17
C LEU A 249 -9.04 -6.81 -15.28
N VAL A 250 -9.50 -5.58 -15.04
CA VAL A 250 -9.36 -4.47 -16.00
C VAL A 250 -7.89 -4.13 -16.22
N SER A 251 -7.07 -4.10 -15.16
CA SER A 251 -5.63 -3.88 -15.28
C SER A 251 -4.94 -4.96 -16.09
N TRP A 252 -5.23 -6.24 -15.83
CA TRP A 252 -4.64 -7.35 -16.57
C TRP A 252 -5.08 -7.36 -18.04
N ALA A 253 -6.36 -7.08 -18.31
CA ALA A 253 -6.86 -6.95 -19.67
C ALA A 253 -6.19 -5.79 -20.42
N ALA A 254 -5.97 -4.65 -19.75
CA ALA A 254 -5.27 -3.51 -20.33
C ALA A 254 -3.81 -3.81 -20.65
N ILE A 255 -3.08 -4.49 -19.75
CA ILE A 255 -1.71 -4.95 -20.01
C ILE A 255 -1.68 -5.88 -21.23
N ALA A 256 -2.52 -6.92 -21.24
CA ALA A 256 -2.57 -7.87 -22.33
C ALA A 256 -2.90 -7.19 -23.67
N ALA A 257 -3.85 -6.26 -23.68
CA ALA A 257 -4.21 -5.50 -24.88
C ALA A 257 -3.05 -4.65 -25.40
N ILE A 258 -2.31 -3.96 -24.52
CA ILE A 258 -1.16 -3.13 -24.94
C ILE A 258 -0.04 -4.01 -25.48
N CYS A 259 0.30 -5.11 -24.79
CA CYS A 259 1.32 -6.04 -25.26
C CYS A 259 0.95 -6.65 -26.64
N CYS A 260 -0.31 -7.06 -26.83
CA CYS A 260 -0.77 -7.55 -28.14
C CYS A 260 -0.68 -6.47 -29.22
N ALA A 261 -1.04 -5.23 -28.89
CA ALA A 261 -0.95 -4.12 -29.84
C ALA A 261 0.51 -3.78 -30.21
N GLN A 262 1.43 -3.80 -29.25
CA GLN A 262 2.87 -3.67 -29.46
C GLN A 262 3.37 -4.76 -30.41
N ALA A 263 3.00 -6.02 -30.16
CA ALA A 263 3.46 -7.17 -30.96
C ALA A 263 2.89 -7.19 -32.39
N TRP A 264 1.61 -6.84 -32.59
CA TRP A 264 0.96 -6.96 -33.89
C TRP A 264 1.09 -5.72 -34.78
N PHE A 265 1.15 -4.53 -34.18
CA PHE A 265 1.16 -3.27 -34.93
C PHE A 265 2.49 -2.51 -34.82
N GLY A 266 3.46 -3.01 -34.05
CA GLY A 266 4.70 -2.28 -33.74
C GLY A 266 4.44 -0.98 -32.97
N PHE A 267 3.32 -0.91 -32.24
CA PHE A 267 2.87 0.31 -31.57
C PHE A 267 3.60 0.49 -30.23
N ASP A 268 4.64 1.32 -30.17
CA ASP A 268 5.43 1.55 -28.95
C ASP A 268 5.21 2.93 -28.30
N ARG A 269 3.99 3.49 -28.40
CA ARG A 269 3.70 4.82 -27.85
C ARG A 269 3.31 4.81 -26.37
N VAL A 270 2.88 3.66 -25.84
CA VAL A 270 2.36 3.53 -24.48
C VAL A 270 3.00 2.33 -23.81
N ASN A 271 3.72 2.57 -22.72
CA ASN A 271 4.29 1.52 -21.90
C ASN A 271 3.16 0.63 -21.34
N ALA A 272 3.30 -0.71 -21.44
CA ALA A 272 2.29 -1.66 -20.95
C ALA A 272 1.99 -1.54 -19.44
N GLN A 273 2.90 -0.94 -18.67
CA GLN A 273 2.71 -0.65 -17.24
C GLN A 273 1.95 0.66 -16.99
N TYR A 274 1.73 1.49 -18.02
CA TYR A 274 0.97 2.73 -17.93
C TYR A 274 -0.40 2.58 -17.23
N PRO A 275 -1.30 1.65 -17.64
CA PRO A 275 -2.62 1.52 -17.04
C PRO A 275 -2.62 0.98 -15.60
N VAL A 276 -1.46 0.56 -15.09
CA VAL A 276 -1.31 -0.06 -13.77
C VAL A 276 -0.53 0.79 -12.77
N TRP A 277 -0.20 2.03 -13.12
CA TRP A 277 0.35 2.98 -12.17
C TRP A 277 -0.57 3.20 -10.96
N GLN A 278 0.01 3.61 -9.84
CA GLN A 278 -0.67 3.68 -8.54
C GLN A 278 -1.92 4.56 -8.53
N TYR A 279 -1.95 5.62 -9.33
CA TYR A 279 -3.05 6.55 -9.40
C TYR A 279 -4.08 6.21 -10.49
N MET A 280 -3.85 5.19 -11.34
CA MET A 280 -4.81 4.80 -12.37
C MET A 280 -6.11 4.29 -11.76
N ILE A 281 -7.25 4.57 -12.40
CA ILE A 281 -8.58 4.18 -11.89
C ILE A 281 -8.62 2.70 -11.47
N PRO A 282 -8.17 1.72 -12.29
CA PRO A 282 -8.27 0.31 -11.92
C PRO A 282 -7.44 -0.03 -10.68
N THR A 283 -6.20 0.45 -10.60
CA THR A 283 -5.29 0.22 -9.46
C THR A 283 -5.82 0.87 -8.18
N PHE A 284 -6.31 2.10 -8.27
CA PHE A 284 -6.87 2.81 -7.13
C PHE A 284 -8.14 2.12 -6.61
N LEU A 285 -9.10 1.81 -7.49
CA LEU A 285 -10.33 1.11 -7.09
C LEU A 285 -10.04 -0.31 -6.58
N ALA A 286 -9.06 -1.01 -7.15
CA ALA A 286 -8.63 -2.29 -6.63
C ALA A 286 -8.12 -2.16 -5.19
N SER A 287 -7.35 -1.11 -4.89
CA SER A 287 -6.77 -0.88 -3.57
C SER A 287 -7.81 -0.51 -2.50
N THR A 288 -8.79 0.35 -2.84
CA THR A 288 -9.92 0.64 -1.93
C THR A 288 -10.80 -0.59 -1.72
N GLY A 289 -11.02 -1.37 -2.79
CA GLY A 289 -11.72 -2.64 -2.75
C GLY A 289 -11.06 -3.65 -1.80
N MET A 290 -9.74 -3.82 -1.91
CA MET A 290 -8.95 -4.69 -1.02
C MET A 290 -9.04 -4.26 0.44
N LEU A 291 -8.89 -2.95 0.73
CA LEU A 291 -9.06 -2.46 2.11
C LEU A 291 -10.44 -2.81 2.66
N VAL A 292 -11.52 -2.53 1.92
CA VAL A 292 -12.90 -2.81 2.36
C VAL A 292 -13.15 -4.31 2.51
N ALA A 293 -12.64 -5.13 1.59
CA ALA A 293 -12.82 -6.58 1.61
C ALA A 293 -12.17 -7.19 2.86
N PHE A 294 -10.92 -6.82 3.16
CA PHE A 294 -10.22 -7.32 4.33
C PHE A 294 -10.76 -6.72 5.62
N ALA A 295 -11.15 -5.44 5.64
CA ALA A 295 -11.76 -4.83 6.81
C ALA A 295 -13.07 -5.53 7.23
N ARG A 296 -13.84 -6.06 6.26
CA ARG A 296 -15.07 -6.85 6.50
C ARG A 296 -14.82 -8.34 6.69
N LEU A 297 -13.60 -8.82 6.51
CA LEU A 297 -13.29 -10.24 6.63
C LEU A 297 -13.43 -10.69 8.09
N ALA A 298 -14.41 -11.55 8.36
CA ALA A 298 -14.58 -12.20 9.65
C ALA A 298 -13.40 -13.14 9.91
N MET A 299 -12.46 -12.71 10.75
CA MET A 299 -11.23 -13.44 11.04
C MET A 299 -10.94 -13.41 12.55
N ALA A 300 -10.69 -14.58 13.13
CA ALA A 300 -10.28 -14.68 14.52
C ALA A 300 -8.89 -14.04 14.73
N PRO A 301 -8.61 -13.47 15.92
CA PRO A 301 -7.29 -12.91 16.22
C PRO A 301 -6.18 -13.96 16.05
N SER A 302 -5.19 -13.67 15.21
CA SER A 302 -4.10 -14.60 14.89
C SER A 302 -2.75 -14.02 15.28
N ARG A 303 -2.09 -14.65 16.26
CA ARG A 303 -0.74 -14.24 16.70
C ARG A 303 0.29 -14.37 15.58
N THR A 304 0.20 -15.42 14.78
CA THR A 304 1.10 -15.68 13.65
C THR A 304 1.02 -14.57 12.62
N VAL A 305 -0.19 -14.22 12.17
CA VAL A 305 -0.41 -13.15 11.19
C VAL A 305 0.08 -11.81 11.75
N ASN A 306 -0.27 -11.49 13.00
CA ASN A 306 0.17 -10.26 13.64
C ASN A 306 1.70 -10.18 13.82
N ASN A 307 2.39 -11.31 13.96
CA ASN A 307 3.85 -11.33 14.09
C ASN A 307 4.53 -11.23 12.72
N LEU A 308 4.04 -11.94 11.70
CA LEU A 308 4.54 -11.82 10.33
C LEU A 308 4.34 -10.41 9.79
N ALA A 309 3.16 -9.82 9.98
CA ALA A 309 2.87 -8.47 9.50
C ALA A 309 3.78 -7.38 10.11
N LYS A 310 4.31 -7.57 11.32
CA LYS A 310 5.32 -6.65 11.91
C LYS A 310 6.62 -6.63 11.10
N CYS A 311 6.94 -7.72 10.43
CA CYS A 311 8.18 -7.87 9.66
C CYS A 311 8.08 -7.29 8.25
N ALA A 312 6.92 -6.78 7.83
CA ALA A 312 6.70 -6.33 6.46
C ALA A 312 7.69 -5.23 6.04
N LEU A 313 8.01 -4.29 6.92
CA LEU A 313 8.99 -3.24 6.64
C LEU A 313 10.41 -3.80 6.47
N GLY A 314 10.85 -4.68 7.37
CA GLY A 314 12.15 -5.32 7.26
C GLY A 314 12.26 -6.17 6.00
N VAL A 315 11.22 -6.94 5.66
CA VAL A 315 11.14 -7.68 4.39
C VAL A 315 11.33 -6.72 3.21
N TYR A 316 10.60 -5.60 3.18
CA TYR A 316 10.75 -4.56 2.14
C TYR A 316 12.19 -4.07 2.02
N LEU A 317 12.78 -3.65 3.14
CA LEU A 317 14.13 -3.09 3.17
C LEU A 317 15.21 -4.09 2.77
N ILE A 318 15.01 -5.39 3.04
CA ILE A 318 15.94 -6.45 2.64
C ILE A 318 15.84 -6.72 1.14
N HIS A 319 14.67 -7.06 0.60
CA HIS A 319 14.57 -7.55 -0.78
C HIS A 319 14.69 -6.45 -1.85
N ASP A 320 14.29 -5.23 -1.52
CA ASP A 320 14.40 -4.07 -2.41
C ASP A 320 15.75 -3.35 -2.25
N ASN A 321 16.64 -3.84 -1.38
CA ASN A 321 17.97 -3.25 -1.23
C ASN A 321 18.80 -3.36 -2.53
N PRO A 322 19.54 -2.32 -2.96
CA PRO A 322 20.35 -2.35 -4.19
C PRO A 322 21.28 -3.55 -4.34
N PHE A 323 21.91 -4.00 -3.24
CA PHE A 323 22.83 -5.13 -3.26
C PHE A 323 22.06 -6.46 -3.37
N VAL A 324 21.00 -6.63 -2.58
CA VAL A 324 20.16 -7.82 -2.61
C VAL A 324 19.48 -7.96 -3.97
N ARG A 325 18.98 -6.88 -4.56
CA ARG A 325 18.40 -6.93 -5.91
C ARG A 325 19.39 -7.40 -6.97
N ALA A 326 20.61 -6.86 -6.92
CA ALA A 326 21.68 -7.22 -7.85
C ALA A 326 22.15 -8.68 -7.68
N TRP A 327 21.98 -9.25 -6.49
CA TRP A 327 22.35 -10.63 -6.18
C TRP A 327 21.20 -11.63 -6.46
N LEU A 328 19.99 -11.34 -5.99
CA LEU A 328 18.86 -12.27 -5.93
C LEU A 328 18.19 -12.47 -7.29
N TRP A 329 17.79 -11.39 -7.96
CA TRP A 329 16.93 -11.46 -9.13
C TRP A 329 17.58 -12.08 -10.37
N PRO A 330 18.90 -11.94 -10.63
CA PRO A 330 19.56 -12.60 -11.76
C PRO A 330 19.41 -14.12 -11.79
N HIS A 331 19.22 -14.77 -10.63
CA HIS A 331 19.04 -16.23 -10.56
C HIS A 331 17.77 -16.74 -11.24
N PHE A 332 16.84 -15.85 -11.58
CA PHE A 332 15.57 -16.20 -12.24
C PHE A 332 15.59 -16.05 -13.77
N ALA A 333 16.74 -15.71 -14.38
CA ALA A 333 16.85 -15.49 -15.83
C ALA A 333 16.29 -16.64 -16.67
N ALA A 334 16.59 -17.88 -16.27
CA ALA A 334 16.15 -19.07 -16.99
C ALA A 334 14.62 -19.21 -17.06
N MET A 335 13.88 -18.62 -16.10
CA MET A 335 12.42 -18.74 -16.05
C MET A 335 11.75 -18.10 -17.26
N TYR A 336 12.37 -17.06 -17.83
CA TYR A 336 11.85 -16.40 -19.02
C TYR A 336 11.75 -17.36 -20.20
N ALA A 337 12.81 -18.13 -20.46
CA ALA A 337 12.87 -19.10 -21.54
C ALA A 337 11.93 -20.32 -21.35
N LEU A 338 11.56 -20.61 -20.09
CA LEU A 338 10.61 -21.68 -19.75
C LEU A 338 9.14 -21.28 -19.97
N GLY A 339 8.87 -20.02 -20.30
CA GLY A 339 7.54 -19.52 -20.66
C GLY A 339 6.69 -19.03 -19.48
N PRO A 340 5.46 -18.55 -19.78
CA PRO A 340 4.64 -17.78 -18.83
C PRO A 340 4.26 -18.55 -17.57
N ALA A 341 3.99 -19.85 -17.67
CA ALA A 341 3.66 -20.68 -16.50
C ALA A 341 4.83 -20.79 -15.52
N ALA A 342 6.07 -20.92 -16.03
CA ALA A 342 7.26 -20.96 -15.21
C ALA A 342 7.53 -19.60 -14.55
N ILE A 343 7.35 -18.49 -15.28
CA ILE A 343 7.47 -17.13 -14.72
C ILE A 343 6.49 -16.93 -13.55
N ILE A 344 5.21 -17.23 -13.76
CA ILE A 344 4.17 -17.09 -12.72
C ILE A 344 4.49 -18.01 -11.54
N GLY A 345 4.75 -19.30 -11.78
CA GLY A 345 5.06 -20.26 -10.72
C GLY A 345 6.29 -19.86 -9.91
N ALA A 346 7.39 -19.52 -10.58
CA ALA A 346 8.63 -19.11 -9.93
C ALA A 346 8.46 -17.81 -9.15
N SER A 347 7.72 -16.83 -9.67
CA SER A 347 7.48 -15.57 -8.97
C SER A 347 6.68 -15.77 -7.68
N LEU A 348 5.65 -16.62 -7.68
CA LEU A 348 4.87 -16.94 -6.49
C LEU A 348 5.71 -17.66 -5.43
N LEU A 349 6.53 -18.63 -5.84
CA LEU A 349 7.46 -19.33 -4.94
C LEU A 349 8.53 -18.37 -4.39
N ALA A 350 9.08 -17.51 -5.24
CA ALA A 350 10.05 -16.49 -4.84
C ALA A 350 9.43 -15.51 -3.83
N ALA A 351 8.19 -15.04 -4.05
CA ALA A 351 7.51 -14.15 -3.13
C ALA A 351 7.35 -14.76 -1.73
N VAL A 352 6.91 -16.02 -1.66
CA VAL A 352 6.79 -16.76 -0.39
C VAL A 352 8.18 -16.94 0.25
N GLY A 353 9.17 -17.37 -0.51
CA GLY A 353 10.54 -17.61 -0.01
C GLY A 353 11.22 -16.35 0.51
N VAL A 354 11.18 -15.27 -0.27
CA VAL A 354 11.73 -13.95 0.08
C VAL A 354 11.07 -13.40 1.33
N TYR A 355 9.75 -13.48 1.43
CA TYR A 355 9.07 -13.01 2.63
C TYR A 355 9.36 -13.88 3.85
N ALA A 356 9.35 -15.21 3.71
CA ALA A 356 9.64 -16.10 4.82
C ALA A 356 11.06 -15.89 5.36
N PHE A 357 12.05 -15.81 4.46
CA PHE A 357 13.44 -15.52 4.81
C PHE A 357 13.58 -14.14 5.44
N GLY A 358 13.06 -13.10 4.78
CA GLY A 358 13.12 -11.73 5.28
C GLY A 358 12.44 -11.58 6.63
N ALA A 359 11.28 -12.21 6.84
CA ALA A 359 10.56 -12.17 8.11
C ALA A 359 11.29 -12.94 9.23
N ALA A 360 12.01 -14.02 8.91
CA ALA A 360 12.84 -14.73 9.86
C ALA A 360 14.04 -13.86 10.33
N VAL A 361 14.77 -13.28 9.37
CA VAL A 361 15.87 -12.34 9.65
C VAL A 361 15.36 -11.14 10.47
N ASP A 362 14.22 -10.59 10.06
CA ASP A 362 13.67 -9.41 10.71
C ASP A 362 13.12 -9.70 12.11
N SER A 363 12.53 -10.87 12.33
CA SER A 363 12.11 -11.32 13.65
C SER A 363 13.28 -11.41 14.63
N LEU A 364 14.44 -11.90 14.16
CA LEU A 364 15.68 -11.94 14.95
C LEU A 364 16.17 -10.52 15.27
N ARG A 365 16.22 -9.63 14.27
CA ARG A 365 16.58 -8.21 14.43
C ARG A 365 15.68 -7.52 15.44
N ILE A 366 14.36 -7.73 15.36
CA ILE A 366 13.38 -7.16 16.30
C ILE A 366 13.66 -7.66 17.72
N ALA A 367 13.89 -8.96 17.89
CA ALA A 367 14.10 -9.58 19.20
C ALA A 367 15.44 -9.16 19.84
N LEU A 368 16.52 -9.18 19.07
CA LEU A 368 17.88 -9.04 19.55
C LEU A 368 18.39 -7.59 19.54
N LEU A 369 17.89 -6.74 18.66
CA LEU A 369 18.40 -5.38 18.46
C LEU A 369 17.36 -4.31 18.72
N GLU A 370 16.18 -4.37 18.06
CA GLU A 370 15.15 -3.33 18.21
C GLU A 370 14.64 -3.24 19.65
N LYS A 371 14.19 -4.35 20.25
CA LYS A 371 13.62 -4.34 21.60
C LYS A 371 14.62 -3.86 22.66
N PRO A 372 15.89 -4.28 22.69
CA PRO A 372 16.87 -3.70 23.61
C PRO A 372 17.14 -2.22 23.35
N LEU A 373 17.31 -1.82 22.08
CA LEU A 373 17.57 -0.44 21.70
C LEU A 373 16.44 0.50 22.15
N PHE A 374 15.18 0.16 21.87
CA PHE A 374 14.05 0.97 22.27
C PHE A 374 13.81 1.00 23.79
N ARG A 375 14.15 -0.08 24.51
CA ARG A 375 14.16 -0.05 25.99
C ARG A 375 15.19 0.96 26.50
N TRP A 376 16.40 0.96 25.94
CA TRP A 376 17.43 1.93 26.28
C TRP A 376 17.03 3.36 25.90
N LEU A 377 16.54 3.58 24.68
CA LEU A 377 16.08 4.91 24.22
C LEU A 377 14.99 5.46 25.11
N ASN A 378 13.99 4.66 25.47
CA ASN A 378 12.93 5.09 26.37
C ASN A 378 13.45 5.39 27.78
N SER A 379 14.44 4.64 28.28
CA SER A 379 15.04 4.92 29.60
C SER A 379 15.83 6.22 29.65
N ARG A 380 16.36 6.70 28.52
CA ARG A 380 17.21 7.89 28.44
C ARG A 380 16.50 9.13 27.92
N PHE A 381 15.58 8.95 26.99
CA PHE A 381 14.91 10.02 26.25
C PHE A 381 13.37 9.94 26.33
N GLY A 382 12.82 9.11 27.21
CA GLY A 382 11.36 8.90 27.34
C GLY A 382 10.58 10.20 27.52
N ASP A 383 11.07 11.10 28.39
CA ASP A 383 10.41 12.39 28.66
C ASP A 383 10.49 13.35 27.45
N GLN A 384 11.60 13.34 26.71
CA GLN A 384 11.75 14.10 25.48
C GLN A 384 10.81 13.57 24.40
N LEU A 385 10.73 12.25 24.23
CA LEU A 385 9.82 11.61 23.29
C LEU A 385 8.36 11.86 23.64
N ALA A 386 8.00 11.80 24.93
CA ALA A 386 6.64 12.11 25.39
C ALA A 386 6.28 13.59 25.17
N ARG A 387 7.22 14.52 25.39
CA ARG A 387 7.03 15.94 25.08
C ARG A 387 6.86 16.17 23.58
N ALA A 388 7.66 15.50 22.74
CA ALA A 388 7.51 15.56 21.30
C ALA A 388 6.16 14.98 20.85
N ASP A 389 5.76 13.81 21.36
CA ASP A 389 4.45 13.20 21.10
C ASP A 389 3.31 14.14 21.49
N HIS A 390 3.41 14.81 22.65
CA HIS A 390 2.43 15.80 23.07
C HIS A 390 2.39 17.00 22.14
N TRP A 391 3.54 17.57 21.80
CA TRP A 391 3.65 18.70 20.87
C TRP A 391 3.04 18.37 19.51
N PHE A 392 3.37 17.18 18.95
CA PHE A 392 2.79 16.67 17.71
C PHE A 392 1.28 16.46 17.80
N ALA A 393 0.77 15.96 18.93
CA ALA A 393 -0.67 15.81 19.15
C ALA A 393 -1.40 17.15 19.32
N THR A 394 -0.72 18.19 19.80
CA THR A 394 -1.29 19.53 19.96
C THR A 394 -1.22 20.39 18.70
N MET A 395 -0.28 20.13 17.77
CA MET A 395 -0.16 20.89 16.52
C MET A 395 -1.43 20.84 15.64
N GLY A 396 -2.22 19.78 15.76
CA GLY A 396 -3.47 19.59 15.01
C GLY A 396 -4.74 20.08 15.70
N LYS A 397 -4.64 20.77 16.84
CA LYS A 397 -5.78 21.41 17.53
C LYS A 397 -5.84 22.88 17.17
#